data_AF-A0A523V3W1-F1
#
_entry.id   AF-A0A523V3W1-F1
#
_cell.length_a   1.000
_cell.length_b   1.000
_cell.length_c   1.000
_cell.angle_alpha   90.00
_cell.angle_beta   90.00
_cell.angle_gamma   90.00
#
_symmetry.space_group_name_H-M   'P 1'
#
loop_
_entity.id
_entity.type
_entity.pdbx_description
1 polymer ?
#
loop_
_entity_poly.entity_id
_entity_poly.type
_entity_poly.pdbx_seq_one_letter_code
_entity_poly.pdbx_strand_id
1 'polypeptide(L)'
;MDKKIEKIIYKCLFLMEKGHSLDECINKFEDHRDEISEYFKTIKNIKSLEVVMPEKDYRKNSLAQVIGEAKRRENISSEKAASAAAMKWDMSTAKKRLILRPAMIFLVFLVLSTFSFAGTLFASQETVPGQVLYPLKRSFEDFKLIVYPENKKDGLHFQFLNNRIYEANTLLESDDPDTGIFVGDLIDEIDEEYYTCRQYNCFSTRDEDMILDSINNIKNRYRNRYKNNQDKDKGSGQDKNTGNDQEEDMGSDQQKTGNGGQQNKGGGKNGK
;
A
#
# COMPACT_ATOMS: atom_id res chain seq x y z
N MET A 1 -14.09 13.84 -12.90
CA MET A 1 -14.43 13.99 -11.47
C MET A 1 -13.40 14.93 -10.86
N ASP A 2 -13.81 15.95 -10.11
CA ASP A 2 -12.85 16.82 -9.43
C ASP A 2 -12.17 16.05 -8.29
N LYS A 3 -10.83 16.03 -8.29
CA LYS A 3 -10.02 15.38 -7.24
C LYS A 3 -10.36 15.88 -5.83
N LYS A 4 -10.86 17.13 -5.72
CA LYS A 4 -11.30 17.70 -4.44
C LYS A 4 -12.58 17.02 -3.92
N ILE A 5 -13.56 16.78 -4.79
CA ILE A 5 -14.83 16.13 -4.43
C ILE A 5 -14.57 14.68 -4.02
N GLU A 6 -13.72 13.97 -4.76
CA GLU A 6 -13.31 12.60 -4.42
C GLU A 6 -12.73 12.53 -3.01
N LYS A 7 -11.81 13.44 -2.66
CA LYS A 7 -11.23 13.54 -1.31
C LYS A 7 -12.28 13.84 -0.23
N ILE A 8 -13.30 14.63 -0.54
CA ILE A 8 -14.40 14.92 0.39
C ILE A 8 -15.28 13.69 0.59
N ILE A 9 -15.61 12.96 -0.48
CA ILE A 9 -16.39 11.71 -0.41
C ILE A 9 -15.67 10.68 0.45
N TYR A 10 -14.35 10.46 0.23
CA TYR A 10 -13.55 9.56 1.07
C TYR A 10 -13.59 9.94 2.55
N LYS A 11 -13.45 11.23 2.87
CA LYS A 11 -13.58 11.72 4.25
C LYS A 11 -14.97 11.46 4.83
N CYS A 12 -16.03 11.64 4.04
CA CYS A 12 -17.39 11.35 4.50
C CYS A 12 -17.64 9.87 4.73
N LEU A 13 -17.15 8.98 3.85
CA LEU A 13 -17.25 7.53 4.05
C LEU A 13 -16.54 7.09 5.33
N PHE A 14 -15.33 7.62 5.57
CA PHE A 14 -14.57 7.35 6.79
C PHE A 14 -15.26 7.86 8.07
N LEU A 15 -15.92 9.02 8.01
CA LEU A 15 -16.70 9.53 9.15
C LEU A 15 -17.95 8.68 9.41
N MET A 16 -18.62 8.22 8.35
CA MET A 16 -19.78 7.32 8.48
C MET A 16 -19.41 5.96 9.05
N GLU A 17 -18.24 5.42 8.73
CA GLU A 17 -17.72 4.19 9.33
C GLU A 17 -17.51 4.33 10.85
N LYS A 18 -17.15 5.53 11.30
CA LYS A 18 -17.03 5.89 12.73
C LYS A 18 -18.37 6.18 13.41
N GLY A 19 -19.49 6.07 12.71
CA GLY A 19 -20.83 6.25 13.26
C GLY A 19 -21.41 7.67 13.12
N HIS A 20 -20.74 8.59 12.43
CA HIS A 20 -21.30 9.91 12.14
C HIS A 20 -22.42 9.83 11.09
N SER A 21 -23.39 10.74 11.17
CA SER A 21 -24.48 10.79 10.20
C SER A 21 -24.04 11.44 8.88
N LEU A 22 -24.73 11.11 7.79
CA LEU A 22 -24.47 11.71 6.47
C LEU A 22 -24.69 13.24 6.50
N ASP A 23 -25.75 13.70 7.17
CA ASP A 23 -26.07 15.12 7.28
C ASP A 23 -24.98 15.90 8.03
N GLU A 24 -24.39 15.27 9.06
CA GLU A 24 -23.26 15.82 9.81
C GLU A 24 -21.99 15.93 8.95
N CYS A 25 -21.78 15.00 8.00
CA CYS A 25 -20.67 15.14 7.06
C CYS A 25 -20.92 16.23 6.01
N ILE A 26 -22.14 16.30 5.45
CA ILE A 26 -22.49 17.29 4.43
C ILE A 26 -22.40 18.71 4.99
N ASN A 27 -22.83 18.94 6.23
CA ASN A 27 -22.71 20.22 6.92
C ASN A 27 -21.25 20.64 7.18
N LYS A 28 -20.30 19.69 7.13
CA LYS A 28 -18.87 19.98 7.31
C LYS A 28 -18.19 20.51 6.04
N PHE A 29 -18.85 20.39 4.89
CA PHE A 29 -18.35 20.79 3.58
C PHE A 29 -19.40 21.63 2.84
N GLU A 30 -19.80 22.76 3.44
CA GLU A 30 -20.87 23.65 2.95
C GLU A 30 -20.64 24.10 1.50
N ASP A 31 -19.40 24.38 1.13
CA ASP A 31 -19.01 24.86 -0.21
C ASP A 31 -19.31 23.88 -1.36
N HIS A 32 -19.53 22.59 -1.06
CA HIS A 32 -19.75 21.53 -2.06
C HIS A 32 -21.02 20.71 -1.80
N ARG A 33 -21.93 21.24 -0.98
CA ARG A 33 -23.13 20.55 -0.49
C ARG A 33 -23.99 19.94 -1.59
N ASP A 34 -24.27 20.71 -2.63
CA ASP A 34 -25.23 20.31 -3.67
C ASP A 34 -24.65 19.19 -4.56
N GLU A 35 -23.38 19.29 -4.92
CA GLU A 35 -22.67 18.28 -5.71
C GLU A 35 -22.51 16.96 -4.92
N ILE A 36 -22.16 17.04 -3.64
CA ILE A 36 -22.00 15.87 -2.77
C ILE A 36 -23.34 15.16 -2.54
N SER A 37 -24.44 15.91 -2.39
CA SER A 37 -25.78 15.35 -2.20
C SER A 37 -26.20 14.42 -3.33
N GLU A 38 -25.84 14.75 -4.58
CA GLU A 38 -26.18 13.96 -5.76
C GLU A 38 -25.47 12.59 -5.76
N TYR A 39 -24.18 12.55 -5.37
CA TYR A 39 -23.44 11.30 -5.26
C TYR A 39 -23.99 10.38 -4.16
N PHE A 40 -24.32 10.94 -3.00
CA PHE A 40 -24.84 10.13 -1.89
C PHE A 40 -26.25 9.60 -2.13
N LYS A 41 -27.08 10.26 -2.95
CA LYS A 41 -28.34 9.69 -3.43
C LYS A 41 -28.10 8.38 -4.19
N THR A 42 -27.07 8.35 -5.03
CA THR A 42 -26.70 7.13 -5.80
C THR A 42 -26.16 6.04 -4.87
N ILE A 43 -25.28 6.38 -3.92
CA ILE A 43 -24.72 5.42 -2.95
C ILE A 43 -25.81 4.82 -2.07
N LYS A 44 -26.83 5.61 -1.68
CA LYS A 44 -27.98 5.12 -0.90
C LYS A 44 -28.77 4.06 -1.66
N ASN A 45 -28.94 4.24 -2.98
CA ASN A 45 -29.58 3.25 -3.84
C ASN A 45 -28.76 1.96 -3.97
N ILE A 46 -27.42 2.05 -3.85
CA ILE A 46 -26.54 0.88 -3.86
C ILE A 46 -26.64 0.12 -2.53
N LYS A 47 -26.68 0.82 -1.39
CA LYS A 47 -26.86 0.17 -0.07
C LYS A 47 -28.19 -0.56 0.08
N SER A 48 -29.22 -0.15 -0.66
CA SER A 48 -30.50 -0.85 -0.72
C SER A 48 -30.50 -2.08 -1.63
N LEU A 49 -29.42 -2.32 -2.38
CA LEU A 49 -29.26 -3.58 -3.10
C LEU A 49 -28.97 -4.67 -2.08
N GLU A 50 -29.86 -5.66 -2.02
CA GLU A 50 -29.68 -6.84 -1.19
C GLU A 50 -28.36 -7.52 -1.59
N VAL A 51 -27.47 -7.74 -0.62
CA VAL A 51 -26.24 -8.49 -0.84
C VAL A 51 -26.66 -9.92 -1.15
N VAL A 52 -26.67 -10.27 -2.44
CA VAL A 52 -27.00 -11.62 -2.89
C VAL A 52 -25.85 -12.54 -2.48
N MET A 53 -25.94 -13.10 -1.27
CA MET A 53 -25.05 -14.17 -0.85
C MET A 53 -25.47 -15.47 -1.54
N PRO A 54 -24.53 -16.18 -2.18
CA PRO A 54 -24.85 -17.48 -2.77
C PRO A 54 -25.32 -18.46 -1.71
N GLU A 55 -26.34 -19.23 -2.06
CA GLU A 55 -26.97 -20.23 -1.20
C GLU A 55 -25.93 -21.20 -0.62
N LYS A 56 -26.14 -21.64 0.62
CA LYS A 56 -25.15 -22.40 1.39
C LYS A 56 -24.70 -23.69 0.68
N ASP A 57 -25.59 -24.29 -0.10
CA ASP A 57 -25.32 -25.49 -0.89
C ASP A 57 -24.58 -25.20 -2.20
N TYR A 58 -24.82 -24.03 -2.81
CA TYR A 58 -24.05 -23.58 -3.97
C TYR A 58 -22.57 -23.42 -3.61
N ARG A 59 -22.26 -22.89 -2.42
CA ARG A 59 -20.87 -22.73 -1.93
C ARG A 59 -20.16 -24.07 -1.67
N LYS A 60 -20.89 -25.08 -1.20
CA LYS A 60 -20.32 -26.42 -0.97
C LYS A 60 -20.06 -27.16 -2.28
N ASN A 61 -20.97 -27.03 -3.24
CA ASN A 61 -20.94 -27.78 -4.49
C ASN A 61 -20.05 -27.13 -5.55
N SER A 62 -19.88 -25.81 -5.53
CA SER A 62 -19.01 -25.09 -6.47
C SER A 62 -17.54 -25.51 -6.31
N LEU A 63 -17.07 -25.68 -5.07
CA LEU A 63 -15.70 -26.14 -4.81
C LEU A 63 -15.46 -27.56 -5.34
N ALA A 64 -16.42 -28.47 -5.10
CA ALA A 64 -16.33 -29.84 -5.62
C ALA A 64 -16.33 -29.87 -7.15
N GLN A 65 -17.10 -28.99 -7.78
CA GLN A 65 -17.15 -28.86 -9.24
C GLN A 65 -15.84 -28.35 -9.82
N VAL A 66 -15.25 -27.29 -9.23
CA VAL A 66 -13.96 -26.73 -9.67
C VAL A 66 -12.82 -27.75 -9.48
N ILE A 67 -12.76 -28.43 -8.33
CA ILE A 67 -11.75 -29.47 -8.06
C ILE A 67 -11.93 -30.67 -9.01
N GLY A 68 -13.18 -31.06 -9.27
CA GLY A 68 -13.51 -32.15 -10.19
C GLY A 68 -13.05 -31.86 -11.61
N GLU A 69 -13.26 -30.65 -12.10
CA GLU A 69 -12.79 -30.22 -13.42
C GLU A 69 -11.26 -30.13 -13.50
N ALA A 70 -10.59 -29.66 -12.44
CA ALA A 70 -9.13 -29.62 -12.36
C ALA A 70 -8.51 -31.03 -12.46
N LYS A 71 -9.03 -31.99 -11.67
CA LYS A 71 -8.59 -33.40 -11.74
C LYS A 71 -8.87 -34.05 -13.10
N ARG A 72 -10.01 -33.71 -13.72
CA ARG A 72 -10.35 -34.23 -15.05
C ARG A 72 -9.38 -33.71 -16.12
N ARG A 73 -8.91 -32.46 -16.02
CA ARG A 73 -7.87 -31.91 -16.91
C ARG A 73 -6.50 -32.55 -16.69
N GLU A 74 -6.16 -32.89 -15.46
CA GLU A 74 -4.92 -33.61 -15.11
C GLU A 74 -4.89 -35.02 -15.72
N ASN A 75 -6.00 -35.78 -15.59
CA ASN A 75 -6.11 -37.12 -16.17
C ASN A 75 -6.14 -37.09 -17.72
N ILE A 76 -6.80 -36.10 -18.32
CA ILE A 76 -6.78 -35.90 -19.78
C ILE A 76 -5.35 -35.55 -20.26
N SER A 77 -4.57 -34.85 -19.45
CA SER A 77 -3.16 -34.55 -19.75
C SER A 77 -2.28 -35.82 -19.69
N SER A 78 -2.51 -36.72 -18.73
CA SER A 78 -1.75 -37.98 -18.64
C SER A 78 -2.11 -38.98 -19.75
N GLU A 79 -3.39 -39.07 -20.13
CA GLU A 79 -3.82 -39.91 -21.27
C GLU A 79 -3.33 -39.35 -22.61
N LYS A 80 -3.35 -38.03 -22.79
CA LYS A 80 -2.79 -37.40 -24.00
C LYS A 80 -1.28 -37.55 -24.08
N ALA A 81 -0.55 -37.48 -22.96
CA ALA A 81 0.89 -37.76 -22.92
C ALA A 81 1.21 -39.22 -23.30
N ALA A 82 0.38 -40.18 -22.85
CA ALA A 82 0.52 -41.59 -23.25
C ALA A 82 0.18 -41.83 -24.73
N SER A 83 -0.83 -41.13 -25.29
CA SER A 83 -1.20 -41.22 -26.71
C SER A 83 -0.24 -40.48 -27.66
N ALA A 84 0.43 -39.43 -27.18
CA ALA A 84 1.46 -38.71 -27.93
C ALA A 84 2.74 -39.55 -28.11
N ALA A 85 3.03 -40.44 -27.15
CA ALA A 85 4.12 -41.43 -27.26
C ALA A 85 3.81 -42.57 -28.25
N ALA A 86 2.53 -42.81 -28.58
CA ALA A 86 2.10 -43.89 -29.48
C ALA A 86 1.81 -43.43 -30.92
N MET A 87 1.91 -42.12 -31.22
CA MET A 87 1.66 -41.60 -32.56
C MET A 87 2.85 -41.93 -33.48
N LYS A 88 2.81 -43.11 -34.11
CA LYS A 88 3.75 -43.50 -35.18
C LYS A 88 3.63 -42.50 -36.34
N TRP A 89 4.52 -41.51 -36.34
CA TRP A 89 4.69 -40.52 -37.41
C TRP A 89 5.38 -41.14 -38.63
N ASP A 90 4.65 -41.97 -39.35
CA ASP A 90 5.01 -42.31 -40.72
C ASP A 90 4.57 -41.17 -41.66
N MET A 91 5.35 -40.09 -41.62
CA MET A 91 5.30 -39.04 -42.62
C MET A 91 6.59 -39.09 -43.43
N SER A 92 6.42 -39.39 -44.71
CA SER A 92 7.43 -39.34 -45.78
C SER A 92 8.40 -38.16 -45.60
N THR A 93 9.69 -38.47 -45.66
CA THR A 93 10.85 -37.62 -45.36
C THR A 93 10.91 -36.31 -46.16
N ALA A 94 10.18 -36.20 -47.27
CA ALA A 94 10.11 -35.01 -48.11
C ALA A 94 9.27 -33.87 -47.48
N LYS A 95 8.13 -34.18 -46.84
CA LYS A 95 7.25 -33.15 -46.24
C LYS A 95 7.76 -32.64 -44.89
N LYS A 96 8.61 -33.42 -44.19
CA LYS A 96 9.26 -33.03 -42.94
C LYS A 96 10.16 -31.80 -43.10
N ARG A 97 10.93 -31.68 -44.20
CA ARG A 97 11.84 -30.52 -44.41
C ARG A 97 11.12 -29.19 -44.64
N LEU A 98 9.92 -29.20 -45.22
CA LEU A 98 9.18 -27.98 -45.55
C LEU A 98 8.47 -27.37 -44.34
N ILE A 99 8.04 -28.21 -43.38
CA ILE A 99 7.27 -27.77 -42.20
C ILE A 99 8.16 -27.59 -40.96
N LEU A 100 9.24 -28.38 -40.79
CA LEU A 100 10.11 -28.25 -39.60
C LEU A 100 10.89 -26.93 -39.56
N ARG A 101 11.22 -26.32 -40.71
CA ARG A 101 11.99 -25.07 -40.75
C ARG A 101 11.26 -23.89 -40.12
N PRO A 102 10.02 -23.54 -40.51
CA PRO A 102 9.29 -22.45 -39.86
C PRO A 102 8.92 -22.78 -38.40
N ALA A 103 8.64 -24.05 -38.08
CA ALA A 103 8.33 -24.46 -36.71
C ALA A 103 9.52 -24.29 -35.75
N MET A 104 10.74 -24.60 -36.18
CA MET A 104 11.95 -24.39 -35.38
C MET A 104 12.25 -22.90 -35.18
N ILE A 105 12.06 -22.06 -36.21
CA ILE A 105 12.22 -20.61 -36.08
C ILE A 105 11.19 -20.05 -35.09
N PHE A 106 9.93 -20.49 -35.18
CA PHE A 106 8.87 -20.08 -34.27
C PHE A 106 9.17 -20.52 -32.83
N LEU A 107 9.67 -21.73 -32.62
CA LEU A 107 10.05 -22.24 -31.31
C LEU A 107 11.23 -21.47 -30.71
N VAL A 108 12.25 -21.16 -31.52
CA VAL A 108 13.38 -20.31 -31.07
C VAL A 108 12.90 -18.90 -30.73
N PHE A 109 12.01 -18.30 -31.52
CA PHE A 109 11.39 -17.01 -31.19
C PHE A 109 10.56 -17.06 -29.92
N LEU A 110 9.80 -18.13 -29.71
CA LEU A 110 8.99 -18.32 -28.51
C LEU A 110 9.88 -18.50 -27.27
N VAL A 111 10.97 -19.27 -27.38
CA VAL A 111 11.94 -19.43 -26.29
C VAL A 111 12.68 -18.12 -26.02
N LEU A 112 13.15 -17.39 -27.03
CA LEU A 112 13.78 -16.07 -26.83
C LEU A 112 12.80 -15.08 -26.21
N SER A 113 11.56 -15.03 -26.70
CA SER A 113 10.51 -14.16 -26.19
C SER A 113 10.18 -14.50 -24.73
N THR A 114 10.02 -15.78 -24.40
CA THR A 114 9.73 -16.19 -23.01
C THR A 114 10.91 -15.98 -22.06
N PHE A 115 12.16 -16.16 -22.52
CA PHE A 115 13.34 -15.83 -21.72
C PHE A 115 13.52 -14.32 -21.50
N SER A 116 13.19 -13.49 -22.50
CA SER A 116 13.18 -12.03 -22.33
C SER A 116 12.15 -11.57 -21.30
N PHE A 117 11.01 -12.26 -21.17
CA PHE A 117 9.99 -11.94 -20.17
C PHE A 117 10.23 -12.59 -18.79
N ALA A 118 10.77 -13.81 -18.73
CA ALA A 118 11.03 -14.50 -17.46
C ALA A 118 12.03 -13.76 -16.56
N GLY A 119 13.02 -13.08 -17.15
CA GLY A 119 13.96 -12.24 -16.39
C GLY A 119 13.29 -11.03 -15.71
N THR A 120 12.28 -10.44 -16.35
CA THR A 120 11.55 -9.29 -15.79
C THR A 120 10.69 -9.66 -14.59
N LEU A 121 10.17 -10.89 -14.53
CA LEU A 121 9.34 -11.35 -13.41
C LEU A 121 10.13 -11.50 -12.12
N PHE A 122 11.35 -12.05 -12.19
CA PHE A 122 12.22 -12.15 -11.01
C PHE A 122 12.71 -10.79 -10.53
N ALA A 123 13.07 -9.89 -11.45
CA ALA A 123 13.45 -8.52 -11.08
C ALA A 123 12.30 -7.70 -10.48
N SER A 124 11.04 -8.03 -10.80
CA SER A 124 9.88 -7.28 -10.31
C SER A 124 9.59 -7.48 -8.81
N GLN A 125 10.07 -8.55 -8.19
CA GLN A 125 9.72 -8.88 -6.81
C GLN A 125 10.32 -7.90 -5.79
N GLU A 126 11.50 -7.35 -6.09
CA GLU A 126 12.20 -6.36 -5.25
C GLU A 126 11.85 -4.91 -5.61
N THR A 127 10.85 -4.70 -6.48
CA THR A 127 10.46 -3.35 -6.88
C THR A 127 9.69 -2.64 -5.78
N VAL A 128 9.96 -1.34 -5.67
CA VAL A 128 9.29 -0.41 -4.74
C VAL A 128 8.40 0.56 -5.53
N PRO A 129 7.43 1.22 -4.87
CA PRO A 129 6.62 2.25 -5.51
C PRO A 129 7.49 3.31 -6.22
N GLY A 130 7.01 3.78 -7.37
CA GLY A 130 7.74 4.71 -8.24
C GLY A 130 8.58 4.02 -9.33
N GLN A 131 8.80 2.70 -9.25
CA GLN A 131 9.49 1.94 -10.30
C GLN A 131 8.52 1.42 -11.37
N VAL A 132 9.01 1.32 -12.62
CA VAL A 132 8.21 0.94 -13.81
C VAL A 132 7.51 -0.42 -13.65
N LEU A 133 8.16 -1.37 -12.97
CA LEU A 133 7.66 -2.74 -12.81
C LEU A 133 6.80 -2.95 -11.56
N TYR A 134 6.65 -1.92 -10.72
CA TYR A 134 5.87 -2.02 -9.47
C TYR A 134 4.37 -2.27 -9.70
N PRO A 135 3.68 -1.62 -10.67
CA PRO A 135 2.28 -1.94 -10.96
C PRO A 135 2.07 -3.40 -11.37
N LEU A 136 3.07 -4.00 -12.02
CA LEU A 136 3.03 -5.42 -12.39
C LEU A 136 3.11 -6.31 -11.14
N LYS A 137 3.99 -5.98 -10.18
CA LYS A 137 4.05 -6.67 -8.88
C LYS A 137 2.68 -6.65 -8.18
N ARG A 138 2.05 -5.48 -8.08
CA ARG A 138 0.73 -5.33 -7.44
C ARG A 138 -0.35 -6.15 -8.14
N SER A 139 -0.38 -6.13 -9.47
CA SER A 139 -1.31 -6.97 -10.25
C SER A 139 -1.17 -8.47 -9.97
N PHE A 140 0.06 -8.95 -9.76
CA PHE A 140 0.30 -10.35 -9.39
C PHE A 140 -0.08 -10.66 -7.94
N GLU A 141 0.10 -9.71 -7.00
CA GLU A 141 -0.34 -9.84 -5.62
C GLU A 141 -1.89 -9.97 -5.56
N ASP A 142 -2.60 -9.10 -6.27
CA ASP A 142 -4.07 -9.14 -6.37
C ASP A 142 -4.57 -10.45 -6.99
N PHE A 143 -3.92 -10.90 -8.07
CA PHE A 143 -4.27 -12.16 -8.72
C PHE A 143 -4.08 -13.35 -7.76
N LYS A 144 -3.02 -13.35 -6.94
CA LYS A 144 -2.81 -14.39 -5.93
C LYS A 144 -3.95 -14.40 -4.91
N LEU A 145 -4.41 -13.25 -4.43
CA LEU A 145 -5.54 -13.17 -3.49
C LEU A 145 -6.84 -13.75 -4.05
N ILE A 146 -7.08 -13.56 -5.35
CA ILE A 146 -8.27 -14.09 -6.04
C ILE A 146 -8.21 -15.61 -6.18
N VAL A 147 -7.03 -16.15 -6.50
CA VAL A 147 -6.85 -17.58 -6.82
C VAL A 147 -6.63 -18.43 -5.56
N TYR A 148 -6.05 -17.88 -4.50
CA TYR A 148 -5.74 -18.63 -3.28
C TYR A 148 -7.01 -18.97 -2.48
N PRO A 149 -7.12 -20.19 -1.95
CA PRO A 149 -8.28 -20.58 -1.14
C PRO A 149 -8.26 -19.85 0.21
N GLU A 150 -9.45 -19.50 0.72
CA GLU A 150 -9.61 -18.67 1.93
C GLU A 150 -8.83 -19.19 3.15
N ASN A 151 -8.74 -20.51 3.32
CA ASN A 151 -8.03 -21.16 4.43
C ASN A 151 -6.50 -21.13 4.33
N LYS A 152 -5.94 -20.51 3.28
CA LYS A 152 -4.50 -20.33 3.05
C LYS A 152 -4.12 -18.88 2.78
N LYS A 153 -5.05 -17.95 2.98
CA LYS A 153 -4.79 -16.51 2.80
C LYS A 153 -4.02 -15.90 3.97
N ASP A 154 -4.00 -16.56 5.12
CA ASP A 154 -3.21 -16.17 6.28
C ASP A 154 -1.72 -15.95 5.95
N GLY A 155 -1.09 -16.95 5.35
CA GLY A 155 0.31 -16.83 4.92
C GLY A 155 0.53 -15.79 3.82
N LEU A 156 -0.48 -15.55 2.97
CA LEU A 156 -0.40 -14.61 1.86
C LEU A 156 -0.49 -13.16 2.35
N HIS A 157 -1.44 -12.84 3.23
CA HIS A 157 -1.53 -11.53 3.87
C HIS A 157 -0.29 -11.22 4.70
N PHE A 158 0.25 -12.20 5.43
CA PHE A 158 1.51 -12.01 6.16
C PHE A 158 2.68 -11.71 5.22
N GLN A 159 2.75 -12.39 4.07
CA GLN A 159 3.75 -12.09 3.05
C GLN A 159 3.59 -10.66 2.52
N PHE A 160 2.37 -10.23 2.22
CA PHE A 160 2.13 -8.90 1.68
C PHE A 160 2.45 -7.81 2.69
N LEU A 161 2.07 -7.98 3.94
CA LEU A 161 2.46 -7.08 5.03
C LEU A 161 3.98 -6.91 5.13
N ASN A 162 4.72 -8.03 5.12
CA ASN A 162 6.19 -7.98 5.12
C ASN A 162 6.75 -7.29 3.87
N ASN A 163 6.15 -7.49 2.69
CA ASN A 163 6.54 -6.78 1.46
C ASN A 163 6.35 -5.27 1.62
N ARG A 164 5.20 -4.81 2.14
CA ARG A 164 4.95 -3.37 2.35
C ARG A 164 5.95 -2.76 3.34
N ILE A 165 6.22 -3.46 4.45
CA ILE A 165 7.23 -3.06 5.46
C ILE A 165 8.63 -2.95 4.83
N TYR A 166 9.02 -3.93 4.03
CA TYR A 166 10.30 -3.92 3.32
C TYR A 166 10.39 -2.73 2.36
N GLU A 167 9.37 -2.53 1.51
CA GLU A 167 9.35 -1.43 0.54
C GLU A 167 9.40 -0.06 1.22
N ALA A 168 8.69 0.12 2.34
CA ALA A 168 8.71 1.35 3.11
C ALA A 168 10.10 1.61 3.70
N ASN A 169 10.78 0.59 4.21
CA ASN A 169 12.16 0.72 4.69
C ASN A 169 13.13 1.08 3.55
N THR A 170 13.01 0.42 2.39
CA THR A 170 13.85 0.70 1.22
C THR A 170 13.70 2.16 0.76
N LEU A 171 12.47 2.68 0.69
CA LEU A 171 12.24 4.07 0.35
C LEU A 171 12.75 5.04 1.44
N LEU A 172 12.59 4.69 2.72
CA LEU A 172 13.12 5.47 3.84
C LEU A 172 14.65 5.47 3.95
N GLU A 173 15.33 4.54 3.28
CA GLU A 173 16.79 4.48 3.16
C GLU A 173 17.31 5.24 1.94
N SER A 174 16.48 5.43 0.92
CA SER A 174 16.84 6.26 -0.25
C SER A 174 16.99 7.73 0.17
N ASP A 175 17.89 8.50 -0.45
CA ASP A 175 18.06 9.94 -0.17
C ASP A 175 17.08 10.84 -0.95
N ASP A 176 16.18 10.26 -1.73
CA ASP A 176 15.24 10.98 -2.59
C ASP A 176 14.13 11.66 -1.77
N PRO A 177 14.02 13.02 -1.79
CA PRO A 177 13.01 13.75 -1.03
C PRO A 177 11.58 13.51 -1.54
N ASP A 178 11.40 13.09 -2.79
CA ASP A 178 10.08 12.90 -3.41
C ASP A 178 9.41 11.58 -3.00
N THR A 179 10.15 10.70 -2.32
CA THR A 179 9.64 9.41 -1.83
C THR A 179 8.64 9.52 -0.69
N GLY A 180 8.52 10.68 -0.05
CA GLY A 180 7.64 10.90 1.11
C GLY A 180 6.15 10.66 0.82
N ILE A 181 5.70 10.83 -0.42
CA ILE A 181 4.32 10.49 -0.81
C ILE A 181 4.15 8.97 -0.81
N PHE A 182 5.04 8.24 -1.50
CA PHE A 182 4.98 6.78 -1.60
C PHE A 182 5.13 6.07 -0.26
N VAL A 183 5.99 6.57 0.64
CA VAL A 183 6.11 6.00 1.99
C VAL A 183 4.84 6.26 2.80
N GLY A 184 4.19 7.41 2.61
CA GLY A 184 2.89 7.70 3.23
C GLY A 184 1.84 6.68 2.82
N ASP A 185 1.69 6.46 1.51
CA ASP A 185 0.75 5.47 0.95
C ASP A 185 1.06 4.05 1.46
N LEU A 186 2.34 3.65 1.50
CA LEU A 186 2.74 2.35 2.04
C LEU A 186 2.41 2.19 3.53
N ILE A 187 2.49 3.26 4.35
CA ILE A 187 2.12 3.18 5.77
C ILE A 187 0.63 2.87 5.92
N ASP A 188 -0.22 3.48 5.08
CA ASP A 188 -1.65 3.21 5.08
C ASP A 188 -1.92 1.76 4.64
N GLU A 189 -1.23 1.25 3.60
CA GLU A 189 -1.30 -0.15 3.18
C GLU A 189 -0.81 -1.13 4.26
N ILE A 190 0.27 -0.79 4.98
CA ILE A 190 0.80 -1.58 6.10
C ILE A 190 -0.26 -1.71 7.20
N ASP A 191 -0.93 -0.61 7.55
CA ASP A 191 -1.96 -0.64 8.59
C ASP A 191 -3.14 -1.52 8.16
N GLU A 192 -3.61 -1.37 6.93
CA GLU A 192 -4.69 -2.19 6.36
C GLU A 192 -4.35 -3.69 6.37
N GLU A 193 -3.17 -4.06 5.85
CA GLU A 193 -2.73 -5.46 5.81
C GLU A 193 -2.45 -6.02 7.21
N TYR A 194 -1.98 -5.20 8.16
CA TYR A 194 -1.83 -5.61 9.56
C TYR A 194 -3.19 -5.96 10.20
N TYR A 195 -4.22 -5.14 10.01
CA TYR A 195 -5.56 -5.45 10.49
C TYR A 195 -6.12 -6.71 9.84
N THR A 196 -5.93 -6.84 8.53
CA THR A 196 -6.33 -8.04 7.79
C THR A 196 -5.61 -9.28 8.33
N CYS A 197 -4.31 -9.17 8.60
CA CYS A 197 -3.54 -10.26 9.20
C CYS A 197 -4.07 -10.69 10.56
N ARG A 198 -4.49 -9.75 11.41
CA ARG A 198 -5.15 -10.10 12.68
C ARG A 198 -6.46 -10.83 12.49
N GLN A 199 -7.27 -10.43 11.50
CA GLN A 199 -8.54 -11.10 11.20
C GLN A 199 -8.33 -12.55 10.73
N TYR A 200 -7.30 -12.80 9.93
CA TYR A 200 -6.95 -14.14 9.44
C TYR A 200 -6.07 -14.95 10.42
N ASN A 201 -5.74 -14.39 11.60
CA ASN A 201 -4.82 -14.99 12.57
C ASN A 201 -3.45 -15.37 11.96
N CYS A 202 -2.89 -14.47 11.17
CA CYS A 202 -1.62 -14.67 10.48
C CYS A 202 -0.41 -14.74 11.41
N PHE A 203 -0.51 -14.16 12.61
CA PHE A 203 0.61 -14.01 13.52
C PHE A 203 0.68 -15.14 14.54
N SER A 204 1.90 -15.60 14.83
CA SER A 204 2.18 -16.15 16.15
C SER A 204 2.33 -15.00 17.15
N THR A 205 2.12 -15.26 18.44
CA THR A 205 2.24 -14.22 19.50
C THR A 205 3.59 -13.51 19.48
N ARG A 206 4.67 -14.21 19.13
CA ARG A 206 6.02 -13.61 19.05
C ARG A 206 6.20 -12.76 17.79
N ASP A 207 5.57 -13.14 16.68
CA ASP A 207 5.73 -12.44 15.41
C ASP A 207 4.94 -11.11 15.41
N GLU A 208 3.78 -11.07 16.09
CA GLU A 208 2.95 -9.87 16.15
C GLU A 208 3.70 -8.67 16.79
N ASP A 209 4.37 -8.90 17.93
CA ASP A 209 5.13 -7.86 18.63
C ASP A 209 6.29 -7.33 17.77
N MET A 210 6.99 -8.22 17.07
CA MET A 210 8.09 -7.84 16.17
C MET A 210 7.61 -7.02 14.98
N ILE A 211 6.46 -7.39 14.41
CA ILE A 211 5.85 -6.66 13.30
C ILE A 211 5.38 -5.29 13.77
N LEU A 212 4.71 -5.21 14.92
CA LEU A 212 4.28 -3.94 15.51
C LEU A 212 5.45 -2.99 15.78
N ASP A 213 6.56 -3.49 16.32
CA ASP A 213 7.77 -2.70 16.50
C ASP A 213 8.31 -2.16 15.17
N SER A 214 8.35 -3.01 14.14
CA SER A 214 8.78 -2.62 12.78
C SER A 214 7.89 -1.53 12.18
N ILE A 215 6.56 -1.67 12.32
CA ILE A 215 5.58 -0.67 11.86
C ILE A 215 5.78 0.67 12.59
N ASN A 216 5.94 0.64 13.91
CA ASN A 216 6.16 1.84 14.70
C ASN A 216 7.49 2.53 14.35
N ASN A 217 8.55 1.77 14.11
CA ASN A 217 9.83 2.28 13.66
C ASN A 217 9.69 3.02 12.32
N ILE A 218 9.05 2.40 11.31
CA ILE A 218 8.77 3.02 10.01
C ILE A 218 8.01 4.34 10.18
N LYS A 219 6.92 4.34 10.95
CA LYS A 219 6.10 5.54 11.20
C LYS A 219 6.90 6.66 11.86
N ASN A 220 7.78 6.32 12.79
CA ASN A 220 8.65 7.27 13.47
C ASN A 220 9.71 7.86 12.52
N ARG A 221 10.38 7.01 11.74
CA ARG A 221 11.34 7.45 10.71
C ARG A 221 10.68 8.37 9.68
N TYR A 222 9.50 7.99 9.19
CA TYR A 222 8.72 8.80 8.27
C TYR A 222 8.38 10.18 8.85
N ARG A 223 7.86 10.23 10.08
CA ARG A 223 7.53 11.49 10.77
C ARG A 223 8.77 12.37 10.93
N ASN A 224 9.87 11.80 11.40
CA ASN A 224 11.12 12.53 11.62
C ASN A 224 11.68 13.12 10.32
N ARG A 225 11.55 12.39 9.22
CA ARG A 225 12.10 12.79 7.92
C ARG A 225 11.24 13.81 7.17
N TYR A 226 9.92 13.61 7.12
CA TYR A 226 9.05 14.40 6.25
C TYR A 226 8.12 15.36 7.00
N LYS A 227 7.71 15.07 8.25
CA LYS A 227 6.81 15.96 9.00
C LYS A 227 7.55 17.07 9.74
N ASN A 228 8.72 16.80 10.31
CA ASN A 228 9.51 17.84 11.00
C ASN A 228 10.10 18.91 10.04
N ASN A 229 10.16 18.63 8.73
CA ASN A 229 10.67 19.58 7.73
C ASN A 229 9.57 20.50 7.16
N GLN A 230 8.29 20.07 7.16
CA GLN A 230 7.18 20.94 6.75
C GLN A 230 6.88 22.08 7.74
N ASP A 231 7.20 21.90 9.02
CA ASP A 231 7.03 22.94 10.04
C ASP A 231 8.17 23.99 10.00
N LYS A 232 9.34 23.65 9.45
CA LYS A 232 10.45 24.60 9.28
C LYS A 232 10.25 25.56 8.11
N ASP A 233 9.59 25.11 7.04
CA ASP A 233 9.35 25.94 5.85
C ASP A 233 8.22 26.97 6.04
N LYS A 234 7.43 26.85 7.10
CA LYS A 234 6.41 27.84 7.49
C LYS A 234 6.93 28.92 8.45
N GLY A 235 8.19 28.84 8.89
CA GLY A 235 8.77 29.71 9.91
C GLY A 235 9.66 30.87 9.41
N SER A 236 9.94 30.99 8.10
CA SER A 236 10.87 32.02 7.58
C SER A 236 10.21 33.26 6.99
N GLY A 237 8.89 33.41 7.16
CA GLY A 237 8.09 34.40 6.44
C GLY A 237 7.36 35.41 7.32
N GLN A 238 7.93 35.93 8.41
CA GLN A 238 7.41 37.13 9.06
C GLN A 238 8.42 37.75 10.04
N ASP A 239 9.26 38.64 9.52
CA ASP A 239 9.86 39.70 10.33
C ASP A 239 10.06 40.92 9.45
N LYS A 240 9.08 41.83 9.49
CA LYS A 240 9.12 43.25 9.08
C LYS A 240 7.72 43.85 9.19
N ASN A 241 7.34 44.28 10.39
CA ASN A 241 6.76 45.61 10.62
C ASN A 241 6.40 45.81 12.10
N THR A 242 7.23 46.56 12.82
CA THR A 242 6.79 47.35 13.96
C THR A 242 7.45 48.71 13.83
N GLY A 243 6.82 49.57 13.03
CA GLY A 243 6.88 51.01 13.25
C GLY A 243 5.70 51.36 14.15
N ASN A 244 5.98 51.92 15.32
CA ASN A 244 5.04 52.72 16.08
C ASN A 244 5.87 53.78 16.82
N ASP A 245 5.79 55.00 16.29
CA ASP A 245 6.23 56.22 16.94
C ASP A 245 5.08 56.77 17.80
N GLN A 246 5.47 57.27 18.99
CA GLN A 246 4.88 58.39 19.76
C GLN A 246 3.46 58.20 20.35
N GLU A 247 3.08 58.71 21.53
CA GLU A 247 3.69 59.58 22.55
C GLU A 247 2.74 59.58 23.79
N GLU A 248 3.22 60.22 24.88
CA GLU A 248 2.50 60.66 26.10
C GLU A 248 2.30 59.66 27.26
N ASP A 249 2.45 60.01 28.55
CA ASP A 249 3.17 61.07 29.27
C ASP A 249 3.04 60.76 30.80
N MET A 250 3.99 61.28 31.58
CA MET A 250 4.05 61.54 33.05
C MET A 250 3.78 60.45 34.11
N GLY A 251 4.72 60.36 35.06
CA GLY A 251 4.37 60.03 36.46
C GLY A 251 5.48 59.42 37.31
N SER A 252 6.35 60.29 37.84
CA SER A 252 7.29 60.10 38.96
C SER A 252 6.90 59.06 40.04
N ASP A 253 7.83 58.23 40.54
CA ASP A 253 8.71 58.64 41.65
C ASP A 253 9.76 57.59 42.10
N GLN A 254 10.76 58.17 42.75
CA GLN A 254 12.05 57.75 43.28
C GLN A 254 12.29 56.41 44.03
N GLN A 255 13.54 55.96 43.84
CA GLN A 255 14.56 55.55 44.83
C GLN A 255 14.60 54.10 45.39
N LYS A 256 15.74 53.45 45.10
CA LYS A 256 16.93 53.26 45.98
C LYS A 256 17.43 51.81 46.04
N THR A 257 18.76 51.70 45.80
CA THR A 257 19.74 50.79 46.42
C THR A 257 19.49 49.28 46.31
N GLY A 258 20.42 48.42 45.91
CA GLY A 258 21.86 48.55 45.74
C GLY A 258 22.50 47.19 46.00
N ASN A 259 23.68 47.01 45.41
CA ASN A 259 24.82 46.25 45.95
C ASN A 259 24.87 44.72 45.83
N GLY A 260 26.05 44.26 45.36
CA GLY A 260 26.67 42.97 45.61
C GLY A 260 26.18 41.81 44.73
N GLY A 261 27.00 41.02 44.05
CA GLY A 261 28.43 40.78 44.19
C GLY A 261 28.69 39.27 44.08
N GLN A 262 29.80 38.92 43.43
CA GLN A 262 30.55 37.66 43.52
C GLN A 262 30.05 36.40 42.78
N GLN A 263 30.80 36.12 41.70
CA GLN A 263 31.71 34.97 41.57
C GLN A 263 31.41 33.73 42.44
N ASN A 264 31.27 32.56 41.79
CA ASN A 264 32.16 31.47 42.18
C ASN A 264 32.52 30.53 41.01
N LYS A 265 33.79 30.15 41.01
CA LYS A 265 34.44 29.14 40.17
C LYS A 265 34.33 27.77 40.86
N GLY A 266 34.49 26.71 40.07
CA GLY A 266 34.92 25.38 40.54
C GLY A 266 34.00 24.29 39.97
N GLY A 267 34.46 23.23 39.31
CA GLY A 267 35.81 22.68 39.19
C GLY A 267 35.78 21.20 39.52
N GLY A 268 36.12 20.35 38.54
CA GLY A 268 36.51 18.95 38.74
C GLY A 268 35.38 17.94 38.57
N LYS A 269 35.64 16.66 38.29
CA LYS A 269 36.88 15.95 37.93
C LYS A 269 36.44 14.54 37.54
N ASN A 270 37.25 13.89 36.70
CA ASN A 270 37.16 12.50 36.25
C ASN A 270 36.86 11.47 37.34
N GLY A 271 36.22 10.38 36.94
CA GLY A 271 36.19 9.11 37.67
C GLY A 271 35.83 7.95 36.74
N LYS A 272 36.88 7.23 36.30
CA LYS A 272 37.00 5.85 35.79
C LYS A 272 35.77 5.12 35.26
#